data_AF-A0A175VZ12-F1
#
_entry.id   AF-A0A175VZ12-F1
#
_cell.length_a   1.000
_cell.length_b   1.000
_cell.length_c   1.000
_cell.angle_alpha   90.00
_cell.angle_beta   90.00
_cell.angle_gamma   90.00
#
_symmetry.space_group_name_H-M   'P 1'
#
loop_
_entity.id
_entity.type
_entity.pdbx_description
1 polymer ?
#
loop_
_entity_poly.entity_id
_entity_poly.type
_entity_poly.pdbx_seq_one_letter_code
_entity_poly.pdbx_strand_id
1 'polypeptide(L)'
;MAAKTNALALVLFEDNKISGVRTCQRRIYNWLGAAYIERRNFEISATYNIDGGASCMSGRTGAYRTEIIKGHDFLDNFKNERWGNYTLNADDDNFVTRWLYKAECEIETTLETDIRFLYQCTRWTRSNWRSNWTSLVHERHVYKQQPWCTYALHFATFTSLAFVFDPAILYSCWRATESWVYTNRLALLRAEIIFKFGFTKVKLTGLFRKRWTDIRFLPASILFGYFHGFIKLYALFTLSQTSWGSRADDDHNNNLRTANAERG
;
A
#
# COMPACT_ATOMS: atom_id res chain seq x y z
N MET A 1 16.82 19.25 15.73
CA MET A 1 15.49 19.08 16.34
C MET A 1 15.42 17.94 17.38
N ALA A 2 16.27 16.91 17.27
CA ALA A 2 16.33 15.77 18.21
C ALA A 2 16.67 16.11 19.68
N ALA A 3 17.39 17.21 19.94
CA ALA A 3 17.77 17.61 21.30
C ALA A 3 16.58 18.08 22.18
N LYS A 4 15.53 18.68 21.58
CA LYS A 4 14.36 19.17 22.35
C LYS A 4 13.41 18.05 22.79
N THR A 5 13.38 16.93 22.05
CA THR A 5 12.48 15.80 22.35
C THR A 5 13.00 14.96 23.53
N ASN A 6 14.32 14.90 23.75
CA ASN A 6 14.91 14.15 24.86
C ASN A 6 14.71 14.84 26.22
N ALA A 7 14.66 16.18 26.25
CA ALA A 7 14.42 16.93 27.49
C ALA A 7 13.01 16.69 28.06
N LEU A 8 11.99 16.60 27.19
CA LEU A 8 10.60 16.31 27.59
C LEU A 8 10.40 14.88 28.09
N ALA A 9 11.20 13.93 27.63
CA ALA A 9 11.11 12.54 28.08
C ALA A 9 11.59 12.37 29.53
N LEU A 10 12.65 13.10 29.93
CA LEU A 10 13.23 13.04 31.28
C LEU A 10 12.32 13.66 32.34
N VAL A 11 11.63 14.77 32.03
CA VAL A 11 10.67 15.44 32.96
C VAL A 11 9.54 14.49 33.39
N LEU A 12 9.11 13.59 32.51
CA LEU A 12 8.02 12.66 32.82
C LEU A 12 8.48 11.45 33.65
N PHE A 13 9.79 11.24 33.84
CA PHE A 13 10.33 10.22 34.75
C PHE A 13 10.53 10.75 36.19
N GLU A 14 10.19 12.01 36.49
CA GLU A 14 10.18 12.52 37.87
C GLU A 14 9.03 11.90 38.71
N ASP A 15 7.97 11.40 38.06
CA ASP A 15 6.93 10.62 38.72
C ASP A 15 7.35 9.15 38.78
N ASN A 16 7.62 8.65 39.99
CA ASN A 16 7.95 7.25 40.27
C ASN A 16 6.88 6.24 39.81
N LYS A 17 5.69 6.69 39.41
CA LYS A 17 4.64 5.85 38.82
C LYS A 17 4.75 5.67 37.30
N ILE A 18 5.61 6.45 36.63
CA ILE A 18 5.76 6.43 35.17
C ILE A 18 6.95 5.53 34.80
N SER A 19 6.67 4.26 34.48
CA SER A 19 7.68 3.27 34.11
C SER A 19 8.16 3.35 32.66
N GLY A 20 7.61 4.27 31.86
CA GLY A 20 8.08 4.50 30.49
C GLY A 20 7.23 5.47 29.70
N VAL A 21 7.87 6.43 29.05
CA VAL A 21 7.23 7.34 28.09
C VAL A 21 7.66 6.99 26.68
N ARG A 22 6.69 6.78 25.79
CA ARG A 22 6.93 6.69 24.34
C ARG A 22 6.18 7.82 23.65
N THR A 23 6.88 8.57 22.80
CA THR A 23 6.29 9.62 21.97
C THR A 23 5.10 9.06 21.19
N CYS A 24 3.91 9.67 21.36
CA CYS A 24 2.66 9.21 20.76
C CYS A 24 2.76 9.05 19.23
N GLN A 25 3.50 9.95 18.56
CA GLN A 25 3.72 9.91 17.11
C GLN A 25 4.37 8.60 16.62
N ARG A 26 5.40 8.08 17.31
CA ARG A 26 6.02 6.79 16.96
C ARG A 26 5.04 5.64 17.06
N ARG A 27 4.12 5.67 18.03
CA ARG A 27 3.07 4.65 18.16
C ARG A 27 2.06 4.74 17.01
N ILE A 28 1.71 5.94 16.56
CA ILE A 28 0.78 6.15 15.45
C ILE A 28 1.39 5.64 14.14
N TYR A 29 2.60 6.06 13.76
CA TYR A 29 3.22 5.60 12.50
C TYR A 29 3.44 4.08 12.49
N ASN A 30 3.92 3.51 13.59
CA ASN A 30 4.07 2.05 13.71
C ASN A 30 2.74 1.33 13.50
N TRP A 31 1.68 1.83 14.13
CA TRP A 31 0.35 1.23 14.02
C TRP A 31 -0.24 1.41 12.62
N LEU A 32 -0.07 2.59 12.00
CA LEU A 32 -0.51 2.85 10.62
C LEU A 32 0.20 1.94 9.63
N GLY A 33 1.50 1.71 9.80
CA GLY A 33 2.26 0.77 9.00
C GLY A 33 1.78 -0.67 9.19
N ALA A 34 1.56 -1.11 10.43
CA ALA A 34 1.01 -2.44 10.72
C ALA A 34 -0.39 -2.61 10.08
N ALA A 35 -1.25 -1.59 10.20
CA ALA A 35 -2.57 -1.57 9.57
C ALA A 35 -2.51 -1.55 8.04
N TYR A 36 -1.46 -0.96 7.45
CA TYR A 36 -1.23 -1.01 6.01
C TYR A 36 -0.93 -2.44 5.55
N ILE A 37 0.00 -3.12 6.23
CA ILE A 37 0.39 -4.51 5.91
C ILE A 37 -0.74 -5.49 6.18
N GLU A 38 -1.42 -5.39 7.33
CA GLU A 38 -2.55 -6.26 7.69
C GLU A 38 -3.65 -6.23 6.61
N ARG A 39 -4.00 -5.04 6.12
CA ARG A 39 -4.99 -4.89 5.03
C ARG A 39 -4.51 -5.55 3.74
N ARG A 40 -3.23 -5.41 3.42
CA ARG A 40 -2.64 -6.01 2.22
C ARG A 40 -2.61 -7.53 2.31
N ASN A 41 -2.27 -8.10 3.46
CA ASN A 41 -2.33 -9.54 3.71
C ASN A 41 -3.76 -10.06 3.57
N PHE A 42 -4.75 -9.37 4.16
CA PHE A 42 -6.16 -9.73 3.97
C PHE A 42 -6.56 -9.79 2.50
N GLU A 43 -6.16 -8.78 1.72
CA GLU A 43 -6.47 -8.69 0.29
C GLU A 43 -5.80 -9.79 -0.52
N ILE A 44 -4.50 -10.03 -0.31
CA ILE A 44 -3.75 -11.07 -1.02
C ILE A 44 -4.26 -12.47 -0.65
N SER A 45 -4.51 -12.74 0.63
CA SER A 45 -5.08 -14.02 1.04
C SER A 45 -6.44 -14.25 0.39
N ALA A 46 -7.29 -13.23 0.31
CA ALA A 46 -8.60 -13.35 -0.33
C ALA A 46 -8.48 -13.64 -1.84
N THR A 47 -7.64 -12.91 -2.58
CA THR A 47 -7.49 -13.13 -4.02
C THR A 47 -6.81 -14.45 -4.32
N TYR A 48 -5.78 -14.81 -3.56
CA TYR A 48 -5.09 -16.08 -3.71
C TYR A 48 -6.05 -17.27 -3.54
N ASN A 49 -6.89 -17.26 -2.52
CA ASN A 49 -7.85 -18.34 -2.29
C ASN A 49 -8.95 -18.44 -3.38
N ILE A 50 -9.15 -17.39 -4.19
CA ILE A 50 -10.17 -17.36 -5.24
C ILE A 50 -9.59 -17.78 -6.60
N ASP A 51 -8.48 -17.18 -7.03
CA ASP A 51 -7.89 -17.43 -8.35
C ASP A 51 -6.37 -17.61 -8.35
N GLY A 52 -5.76 -17.74 -7.18
CA GLY A 52 -4.31 -17.87 -7.03
C GLY A 52 -3.54 -16.56 -7.23
N GLY A 53 -4.23 -15.43 -7.40
CA GLY A 53 -3.61 -14.14 -7.68
C GLY A 53 -3.06 -13.44 -6.43
N ALA A 54 -1.85 -12.88 -6.58
CA ALA A 54 -1.22 -11.98 -5.63
C ALA A 54 -0.65 -10.77 -6.38
N SER A 55 -0.79 -9.57 -5.83
CA SER A 55 -0.26 -8.34 -6.47
C SER A 55 1.14 -7.96 -6.00
N CYS A 56 1.61 -8.51 -4.88
CA CYS A 56 2.95 -8.31 -4.34
C CYS A 56 3.23 -9.40 -3.32
N MET A 57 4.36 -10.08 -3.44
CA MET A 57 4.91 -10.99 -2.45
C MET A 57 5.87 -10.25 -1.54
N SER A 58 6.20 -10.78 -0.36
CA SER A 58 7.21 -10.18 0.50
C SER A 58 8.59 -10.25 -0.14
N GLY A 59 9.26 -9.10 -0.32
CA GLY A 59 10.67 -9.07 -0.71
C GLY A 59 11.62 -9.51 0.42
N ARG A 60 11.20 -9.46 1.68
CA ARG A 60 12.09 -9.74 2.84
C ARG A 60 12.20 -11.21 3.18
N THR A 61 11.11 -11.94 3.01
CA THR A 61 11.01 -13.35 3.38
C THR A 61 10.34 -14.06 2.22
N GLY A 62 11.16 -14.47 1.25
CA GLY A 62 10.72 -15.21 0.08
C GLY A 62 11.71 -16.33 -0.23
N ALA A 63 11.19 -17.50 -0.58
CA ALA A 63 11.98 -18.62 -1.08
C ALA A 63 11.56 -18.88 -2.52
N TYR A 64 12.52 -18.86 -3.44
CA TYR A 64 12.28 -19.03 -4.87
C TYR A 64 13.07 -20.22 -5.40
N ARG A 65 12.52 -20.91 -6.40
CA ARG A 65 13.25 -22.00 -7.07
C ARG A 65 14.47 -21.43 -7.78
N THR A 66 15.64 -22.00 -7.50
CA THR A 66 16.92 -21.59 -8.08
C THR A 66 16.90 -21.55 -9.61
N GLU A 67 16.21 -22.50 -10.25
CA GLU A 67 16.08 -22.57 -11.71
C GLU A 67 15.38 -21.36 -12.32
N ILE A 68 14.45 -20.73 -11.60
CA ILE A 68 13.73 -19.55 -12.08
C ILE A 68 14.60 -18.31 -11.92
N ILE A 69 15.15 -18.09 -10.72
CA ILE A 69 15.93 -16.89 -10.41
C ILE A 69 17.27 -16.85 -11.15
N LYS A 70 17.86 -18.01 -11.47
CA LYS A 70 19.07 -18.11 -12.30
C LYS A 70 18.79 -18.17 -13.80
N GLY A 71 17.52 -18.24 -14.23
CA GLY A 71 17.16 -18.27 -15.64
C GLY A 71 17.61 -17.00 -16.35
N HIS A 72 18.16 -17.15 -17.56
CA HIS A 72 18.60 -16.00 -18.35
C HIS A 72 17.45 -15.01 -18.58
N ASP A 73 16.26 -15.52 -18.94
CA ASP A 73 15.10 -14.68 -19.22
C ASP A 73 14.68 -13.87 -17.99
N PHE A 74 14.67 -14.50 -16.81
CA PHE A 74 14.35 -13.80 -15.57
C PHE A 74 15.36 -12.69 -15.28
N LEU A 75 16.67 -13.00 -15.34
CA LEU A 75 17.73 -12.05 -15.05
C LEU A 75 17.75 -10.87 -16.04
N ASP A 76 17.51 -11.14 -17.31
CA ASP A 76 17.46 -10.11 -18.35
C ASP A 76 16.27 -9.17 -18.13
N ASN A 77 15.07 -9.72 -17.94
CA ASN A 77 13.88 -8.91 -17.69
C ASN A 77 13.94 -8.17 -16.35
N PHE A 78 14.52 -8.77 -15.31
CA PHE A 78 14.67 -8.14 -13.99
C PHE A 78 15.64 -6.95 -14.05
N LYS A 79 16.79 -7.12 -14.71
CA LYS A 79 17.81 -6.06 -14.82
C LYS A 79 17.39 -4.94 -15.77
N ASN A 80 16.64 -5.28 -16.80
CA ASN A 80 16.23 -4.38 -17.86
C ASN A 80 14.75 -3.95 -17.71
N GLU A 81 14.16 -4.06 -16.52
CA GLU A 81 12.81 -3.54 -16.30
C GLU A 81 12.79 -2.02 -16.58
N ARG A 82 11.87 -1.58 -17.44
CA ARG A 82 11.75 -0.16 -17.83
C ARG A 82 10.37 0.40 -17.46
N TRP A 83 10.37 1.70 -17.19
CA TRP A 83 9.17 2.52 -17.13
C TRP A 83 9.30 3.67 -18.13
N GLY A 84 8.56 3.56 -19.24
CA GLY A 84 8.80 4.41 -20.40
C GLY A 84 10.25 4.30 -20.86
N ASN A 85 10.93 5.44 -20.98
CA ASN A 85 12.32 5.46 -21.44
C ASN A 85 13.33 5.11 -20.34
N TYR A 86 12.92 5.06 -19.07
CA TYR A 86 13.84 4.91 -17.93
C TYR A 86 13.96 3.46 -17.49
N THR A 87 15.18 2.97 -17.29
CA THR A 87 15.39 1.70 -16.57
C THR A 87 15.03 1.89 -15.10
N LEU A 88 14.28 0.97 -14.49
CA LEU A 88 13.87 0.98 -13.09
C LEU A 88 14.88 0.26 -12.18
N ASN A 89 15.09 0.77 -10.97
CA ASN A 89 15.62 -0.09 -9.91
C ASN A 89 14.45 -0.99 -9.49
N ALA A 90 14.32 -2.15 -10.14
CA ALA A 90 13.18 -3.04 -10.00
C ALA A 90 12.82 -3.25 -8.52
N ASP A 91 11.53 -3.06 -8.20
CA ASP A 91 10.99 -3.45 -6.88
C ASP A 91 10.88 -4.96 -6.92
N ASP A 92 11.81 -5.62 -6.23
CA ASP A 92 12.02 -7.06 -6.30
C ASP A 92 10.74 -7.83 -6.01
N ASP A 93 9.99 -7.40 -5.00
CA ASP A 93 8.69 -7.93 -4.63
C ASP A 93 7.68 -7.93 -5.79
N ASN A 94 7.39 -6.77 -6.37
CA ASN A 94 6.38 -6.59 -7.41
C ASN A 94 6.81 -7.25 -8.72
N PHE A 95 8.09 -7.13 -9.10
CA PHE A 95 8.60 -7.77 -10.30
C PHE A 95 8.51 -9.30 -10.17
N VAL A 96 9.04 -9.86 -9.09
CA VAL A 96 9.05 -11.32 -8.89
C VAL A 96 7.63 -11.86 -8.81
N THR A 97 6.70 -11.11 -8.22
CA THR A 97 5.28 -11.49 -8.19
C THR A 97 4.64 -11.49 -9.56
N ARG A 98 4.94 -10.48 -10.38
CA ARG A 98 4.43 -10.40 -11.75
C ARG A 98 5.03 -11.52 -12.63
N TRP A 99 6.29 -11.89 -12.38
CA TRP A 99 6.97 -12.97 -13.08
C TRP A 99 6.49 -14.36 -12.66
N LEU A 100 6.24 -14.58 -11.37
CA LEU A 100 5.86 -15.88 -10.82
C LEU A 100 4.34 -16.08 -10.85
N TYR A 101 3.91 -17.13 -11.55
CA TYR A 101 2.52 -17.32 -11.91
C TYR A 101 1.59 -17.77 -10.76
N LYS A 102 2.13 -18.38 -9.69
CA LYS A 102 1.34 -18.89 -8.55
C LYS A 102 2.21 -18.92 -7.30
N ALA A 103 1.86 -18.14 -6.28
CA ALA A 103 2.57 -18.18 -5.02
C ALA A 103 1.66 -17.85 -3.84
N GLU A 104 1.73 -18.70 -2.81
CA GLU A 104 1.26 -18.37 -1.47
C GLU A 104 2.23 -17.35 -0.88
N CYS A 105 1.70 -16.25 -0.34
CA CYS A 105 2.55 -15.25 0.27
C CYS A 105 1.85 -14.51 1.42
N GLU A 106 2.62 -14.29 2.47
CA GLU A 106 2.33 -13.34 3.53
C GLU A 106 3.38 -12.22 3.46
N ILE A 107 2.94 -10.97 3.52
CA ILE A 107 3.85 -9.82 3.54
C ILE A 107 4.24 -9.51 4.98
N GLU A 108 5.54 -9.52 5.24
CA GLU A 108 6.14 -8.96 6.44
C GLU A 108 7.22 -7.95 6.06
N THR A 109 7.19 -6.77 6.67
CA THR A 109 8.19 -5.72 6.40
C THR A 109 8.43 -4.87 7.63
N THR A 110 9.66 -4.36 7.79
CA THR A 110 9.95 -3.25 8.71
C THR A 110 9.39 -1.95 8.15
N LEU A 111 8.81 -1.18 9.05
CA LEU A 111 8.13 0.06 8.76
C LEU A 111 8.95 1.20 9.33
N GLU A 112 9.02 2.30 8.60
CA GLU A 112 9.55 3.53 9.16
C GLU A 112 8.65 4.01 10.31
N THR A 113 9.28 4.44 11.41
CA THR A 113 8.55 4.74 12.67
C THR A 113 8.26 6.23 12.86
N ASP A 114 8.51 7.03 11.83
CA ASP A 114 8.37 8.48 11.79
C ASP A 114 7.81 8.94 10.43
N ILE A 115 7.88 10.24 10.14
CA ILE A 115 7.38 10.83 8.89
C ILE A 115 7.95 10.17 7.62
N ARG A 116 9.10 9.49 7.70
CA ARG A 116 9.67 8.68 6.61
C ARG A 116 8.74 7.56 6.15
N PHE A 117 7.79 7.15 6.98
CA PHE A 117 6.69 6.27 6.60
C PHE A 117 5.92 6.80 5.38
N LEU A 118 5.75 8.13 5.25
CA LEU A 118 5.07 8.73 4.10
C LEU A 118 5.88 8.58 2.82
N TYR A 119 7.21 8.72 2.89
CA TYR A 119 8.10 8.44 1.76
C TYR A 119 8.07 6.96 1.38
N GLN A 120 8.03 6.06 2.37
CA GLN A 120 7.87 4.62 2.16
C GLN A 120 6.54 4.30 1.45
N CYS A 121 5.42 4.86 1.91
CA CYS A 121 4.11 4.73 1.25
C CYS A 121 4.13 5.28 -0.19
N THR A 122 4.80 6.42 -0.41
CA THR A 122 4.94 7.01 -1.75
C THR A 122 5.70 6.07 -2.68
N ARG A 123 6.81 5.49 -2.21
CA ARG A 123 7.60 4.50 -2.98
C ARG A 123 6.74 3.30 -3.38
N TRP A 124 6.08 2.66 -2.40
CA TRP A 124 5.20 1.52 -2.65
C TRP A 124 4.06 1.85 -3.61
N THR A 125 3.50 3.05 -3.50
CA THR A 125 2.41 3.47 -4.36
C THR A 125 2.87 3.67 -5.80
N ARG A 126 4.08 4.20 -6.03
CA ARG A 126 4.67 4.27 -7.38
C ARG A 126 4.89 2.88 -7.95
N SER A 127 5.49 1.96 -7.19
CA SER A 127 5.69 0.58 -7.65
C SER A 127 4.37 -0.11 -7.97
N ASN A 128 3.34 0.09 -7.15
CA ASN A 128 2.02 -0.45 -7.39
C ASN A 128 1.40 0.09 -8.68
N TRP A 129 1.46 1.41 -8.92
CA TRP A 129 1.02 2.02 -10.18
C TRP A 129 1.73 1.41 -11.38
N ARG A 130 3.06 1.32 -11.33
CA ARG A 130 3.86 0.80 -12.44
C ARG A 130 3.55 -0.67 -12.70
N SER A 131 3.61 -1.50 -11.65
CA SER A 131 3.40 -2.94 -11.78
C SER A 131 1.98 -3.26 -12.25
N ASN A 132 0.95 -2.64 -11.65
CA ASN A 132 -0.43 -2.89 -12.04
C ASN A 132 -0.71 -2.41 -13.47
N TRP A 133 -0.12 -1.29 -13.90
CA TRP A 133 -0.22 -0.83 -15.28
C TRP A 133 0.45 -1.81 -16.24
N THR A 134 1.65 -2.28 -15.94
CA THR A 134 2.36 -3.28 -16.75
C THR A 134 1.56 -4.58 -16.88
N SER A 135 1.04 -5.11 -15.77
CA SER A 135 0.20 -6.31 -15.76
C SER A 135 -1.07 -6.15 -16.59
N LEU A 136 -1.77 -5.01 -16.46
CA LEU A 136 -3.02 -4.75 -17.17
C LEU A 136 -2.81 -4.44 -18.66
N VAL A 137 -1.85 -3.59 -19.01
CA VAL A 137 -1.77 -3.00 -20.36
C VAL A 137 -0.75 -3.70 -21.24
N HIS A 138 0.42 -4.02 -20.68
CA HIS A 138 1.53 -4.58 -21.44
C HIS A 138 1.48 -6.11 -21.47
N GLU A 139 1.39 -6.76 -20.31
CA GLU A 139 1.48 -8.21 -20.21
C GLU A 139 0.14 -8.93 -20.41
N ARG A 140 -0.97 -8.35 -19.91
CA ARG A 140 -2.37 -8.77 -20.15
C ARG A 140 -2.73 -10.20 -19.72
N HIS A 141 -1.82 -10.98 -19.16
CA HIS A 141 -2.07 -12.36 -18.74
C HIS A 141 -3.08 -12.43 -17.58
N VAL A 142 -3.10 -11.41 -16.71
CA VAL A 142 -3.95 -11.32 -15.52
C VAL A 142 -5.44 -11.44 -15.85
N TYR A 143 -5.87 -10.93 -17.02
CA TYR A 143 -7.28 -10.99 -17.44
C TYR A 143 -7.81 -12.42 -17.60
N LYS A 144 -6.97 -13.32 -18.10
CA LYS A 144 -7.36 -14.72 -18.33
C LYS A 144 -7.06 -15.60 -17.13
N GLN A 145 -5.99 -15.29 -16.41
CA GLN A 145 -5.46 -16.18 -15.39
C GLN A 145 -6.00 -15.89 -13.99
N GLN A 146 -6.20 -14.60 -13.67
CA GLN A 146 -6.57 -14.14 -12.34
C GLN A 146 -7.67 -13.06 -12.45
N PRO A 147 -8.86 -13.40 -12.96
CA PRO A 147 -9.92 -12.43 -13.22
C PRO A 147 -10.42 -11.73 -11.96
N TRP A 148 -10.42 -12.42 -10.81
CA TRP A 148 -10.81 -11.83 -9.54
C TRP A 148 -9.74 -10.88 -9.01
N CYS A 149 -8.46 -11.27 -9.05
CA CYS A 149 -7.32 -10.41 -8.73
C CYS A 149 -7.27 -9.16 -9.64
N THR A 150 -7.59 -9.32 -10.92
CA THR A 150 -7.69 -8.22 -11.89
C THR A 150 -8.73 -7.20 -11.43
N TYR A 151 -9.92 -7.65 -11.05
CA TYR A 151 -10.97 -6.78 -10.52
C TYR A 151 -10.59 -6.16 -9.16
N ALA A 152 -10.22 -7.00 -8.19
CA ALA A 152 -10.11 -6.62 -6.78
C ALA A 152 -8.80 -5.88 -6.43
N LEU A 153 -7.73 -6.08 -7.19
CA LEU A 153 -6.41 -5.46 -6.92
C LEU A 153 -6.00 -4.48 -8.02
N HIS A 154 -6.10 -4.89 -9.29
CA HIS A 154 -5.59 -4.08 -10.38
C HIS A 154 -6.54 -2.92 -10.69
N PHE A 155 -7.82 -3.19 -10.97
CA PHE A 155 -8.82 -2.14 -11.17
C PHE A 155 -9.08 -1.32 -9.92
N ALA A 156 -9.01 -1.93 -8.73
CA ALA A 156 -9.10 -1.23 -7.46
C ALA A 156 -8.05 -0.11 -7.31
N THR A 157 -6.91 -0.18 -8.00
CA THR A 157 -5.90 0.90 -8.01
C THR A 157 -6.50 2.23 -8.45
N PHE A 158 -7.39 2.21 -9.44
CA PHE A 158 -8.04 3.40 -10.00
C PHE A 158 -9.26 3.86 -9.17
N THR A 159 -9.90 2.95 -8.42
CA THR A 159 -11.11 3.24 -7.64
C THR A 159 -10.85 3.42 -6.13
N SER A 160 -9.60 3.27 -5.69
CA SER A 160 -9.23 3.32 -4.28
C SER A 160 -8.88 4.72 -3.75
N LEU A 161 -9.34 5.77 -4.42
CA LEU A 161 -9.29 7.16 -3.95
C LEU A 161 -10.47 7.41 -3.00
N ALA A 162 -10.33 6.99 -1.74
CA ALA A 162 -11.40 7.04 -0.74
C ALA A 162 -12.03 8.45 -0.61
N PHE A 163 -11.23 9.51 -0.69
CA PHE A 163 -11.76 10.88 -0.60
C PHE A 163 -12.67 11.28 -1.77
N VAL A 164 -12.59 10.60 -2.92
CA VAL A 164 -13.47 10.80 -4.09
C VAL A 164 -14.63 9.82 -4.03
N PHE A 165 -14.33 8.53 -3.97
CA PHE A 165 -15.33 7.47 -4.10
C PHE A 165 -16.22 7.37 -2.86
N ASP A 166 -15.74 7.71 -1.67
CA ASP A 166 -16.56 7.63 -0.47
C ASP A 166 -17.73 8.63 -0.50
N PRO A 167 -17.51 9.93 -0.74
CA PRO A 167 -18.61 10.87 -0.94
C PRO A 167 -19.42 10.58 -2.20
N ALA A 168 -18.78 10.16 -3.30
CA ALA A 168 -19.48 9.90 -4.57
C ALA A 168 -20.49 8.76 -4.47
N ILE A 169 -20.16 7.67 -3.76
CA ILE A 169 -21.09 6.56 -3.51
C ILE A 169 -22.27 7.06 -2.68
N LEU A 170 -22.00 7.75 -1.55
CA LEU A 170 -23.06 8.28 -0.69
C LEU A 170 -23.99 9.25 -1.44
N TYR A 171 -23.42 10.14 -2.24
CA TYR A 171 -24.15 11.06 -3.09
C TYR A 171 -24.98 10.33 -4.16
N SER A 172 -24.38 9.33 -4.83
CA SER A 172 -25.08 8.53 -5.85
C SER A 172 -26.25 7.76 -5.24
N CYS A 173 -26.07 7.14 -4.06
CA CYS A 173 -27.16 6.50 -3.32
C CYS A 173 -28.27 7.49 -2.94
N TRP A 174 -27.89 8.70 -2.52
CA TRP A 174 -28.86 9.75 -2.19
C TRP A 174 -29.67 10.22 -3.40
N ARG A 175 -29.02 10.34 -4.56
CA ARG A 175 -29.68 10.72 -5.83
C ARG A 175 -30.52 9.57 -6.41
N ALA A 176 -30.05 8.34 -6.35
CA ALA A 176 -30.78 7.16 -6.82
C ALA A 176 -32.10 6.93 -6.06
N THR A 177 -32.18 7.41 -4.82
CA THR A 177 -33.37 7.29 -3.96
C THR A 177 -34.23 8.56 -3.91
N GLU A 178 -34.09 9.47 -4.88
CA GLU A 178 -34.80 10.76 -4.90
C GLU A 178 -36.33 10.63 -4.84
N SER A 179 -36.89 9.57 -5.46
CA SER A 179 -38.32 9.28 -5.47
C SER A 179 -38.85 8.58 -4.20
N TRP A 180 -37.97 8.19 -3.28
CA TRP A 180 -38.36 7.44 -2.09
C TRP A 180 -38.83 8.38 -0.97
N VAL A 181 -39.65 7.84 -0.07
CA VAL A 181 -40.05 8.54 1.17
C VAL A 181 -38.79 8.91 1.96
N TYR A 182 -38.73 10.15 2.46
CA TYR A 182 -37.56 10.73 3.12
C TYR A 182 -37.00 9.86 4.27
N THR A 183 -37.87 9.25 5.06
CA THR A 183 -37.48 8.33 6.16
C THR A 183 -36.69 7.12 5.64
N ASN A 184 -37.12 6.54 4.53
CA ASN A 184 -36.46 5.38 3.92
C ASN A 184 -35.09 5.77 3.33
N ARG A 185 -34.99 6.98 2.73
CA ARG A 185 -33.72 7.52 2.22
C ARG A 185 -32.69 7.67 3.33
N LEU A 186 -33.11 8.24 4.47
CA LEU A 186 -32.25 8.44 5.62
C LEU A 186 -31.84 7.10 6.26
N ALA A 187 -32.76 6.14 6.32
CA ALA A 187 -32.45 4.78 6.79
C ALA A 187 -31.40 4.10 5.91
N LEU A 188 -31.54 4.19 4.57
CA LEU A 188 -30.55 3.64 3.64
C LEU A 188 -29.20 4.33 3.78
N LEU A 189 -29.16 5.67 3.87
CA LEU A 189 -27.91 6.41 4.02
C LEU A 189 -27.18 6.02 5.32
N ARG A 190 -27.92 5.86 6.43
CA ARG A 190 -27.37 5.38 7.70
C ARG A 190 -26.84 3.95 7.59
N ALA A 191 -27.60 3.07 6.93
CA ALA A 191 -27.20 1.69 6.70
C ALA A 191 -25.91 1.63 5.86
N GLU A 192 -25.79 2.44 4.82
CA GLU A 192 -24.59 2.52 3.97
C GLU A 192 -23.36 3.01 4.75
N ILE A 193 -23.52 4.05 5.59
CA ILE A 193 -22.45 4.51 6.48
C ILE A 193 -22.05 3.39 7.45
N ILE A 194 -23.01 2.75 8.12
CA ILE A 194 -22.71 1.66 9.06
C ILE A 194 -22.02 0.49 8.35
N PHE A 195 -22.53 0.08 7.19
CA PHE A 195 -21.96 -0.99 6.37
C PHE A 195 -20.51 -0.66 6.02
N LYS A 196 -20.26 0.54 5.49
CA LYS A 196 -18.93 0.98 5.11
C LYS A 196 -17.96 1.02 6.28
N PHE A 197 -18.34 1.64 7.39
CA PHE A 197 -17.47 1.74 8.56
C PHE A 197 -17.29 0.40 9.29
N GLY A 198 -18.28 -0.50 9.25
CA GLY A 198 -18.19 -1.85 9.79
C GLY A 198 -17.31 -2.77 8.94
N PHE A 199 -17.65 -2.94 7.66
CA PHE A 199 -16.99 -3.92 6.78
C PHE A 199 -15.56 -3.52 6.41
N THR A 200 -15.28 -2.24 6.16
CA THR A 200 -13.90 -1.83 5.81
C THR A 200 -12.91 -2.06 6.95
N LYS A 201 -13.39 -2.28 8.18
CA LYS A 201 -12.57 -2.47 9.38
C LYS A 201 -12.46 -3.93 9.82
N VAL A 202 -13.21 -4.84 9.16
CA VAL A 202 -13.00 -6.29 9.27
C VAL A 202 -11.56 -6.66 8.90
N LYS A 203 -10.98 -5.96 7.91
CA LYS A 203 -9.58 -6.13 7.49
C LYS A 203 -8.55 -5.82 8.59
N LEU A 204 -8.95 -5.15 9.68
CA LEU A 204 -8.08 -4.80 10.80
C LEU A 204 -8.33 -5.67 12.05
N THR A 205 -9.21 -6.67 11.93
CA THR A 205 -9.58 -7.53 13.07
C THR A 205 -8.40 -8.26 13.68
N GLY A 206 -7.39 -8.66 12.89
CA GLY A 206 -6.17 -9.28 13.43
C GLY A 206 -5.38 -8.37 14.36
N LEU A 207 -5.30 -7.07 14.05
CA LEU A 207 -4.67 -6.08 14.93
C LEU A 207 -5.48 -5.85 16.22
N PHE A 208 -6.80 -5.70 16.11
CA PHE A 208 -7.65 -5.47 17.27
C PHE A 208 -7.73 -6.70 18.19
N ARG A 209 -7.68 -7.92 17.64
CA ARG A 209 -7.60 -9.17 18.42
C ARG A 209 -6.29 -9.27 19.21
N LYS A 210 -5.16 -8.85 18.64
CA LYS A 210 -3.86 -8.81 19.32
C LYS A 210 -3.87 -7.80 20.48
N ARG A 211 -4.52 -6.65 20.30
CA ARG A 211 -4.63 -5.62 21.33
C ARG A 211 -5.88 -4.76 21.12
N TRP A 212 -6.92 -4.99 21.92
CA TRP A 212 -8.18 -4.24 21.82
C TRP A 212 -8.03 -2.73 22.03
N THR A 213 -7.05 -2.30 22.85
CA THR A 213 -6.78 -0.87 23.09
C THR A 213 -6.29 -0.13 21.84
N ASP A 214 -5.91 -0.84 20.77
CA ASP A 214 -5.52 -0.25 19.50
C ASP A 214 -6.70 0.32 18.71
N ILE A 215 -7.95 0.07 19.11
CA ILE A 215 -9.14 0.72 18.53
C ILE A 215 -9.05 2.25 18.57
N ARG A 216 -8.31 2.82 19.54
CA ARG A 216 -8.06 4.27 19.64
C ARG A 216 -7.29 4.85 18.44
N PHE A 217 -6.59 4.01 17.67
CA PHE A 217 -5.90 4.42 16.44
C PHE A 217 -6.81 4.39 15.20
N LEU A 218 -8.03 3.86 15.33
CA LEU A 218 -8.98 3.77 14.22
C LEU A 218 -9.29 5.13 13.57
N PRO A 219 -9.51 6.24 14.30
CA PRO A 219 -9.71 7.56 13.69
C PRO A 219 -8.50 7.99 12.85
N ALA A 220 -7.28 7.78 13.36
CA ALA A 220 -6.05 8.08 12.63
C ALA A 220 -5.93 7.20 11.37
N SER A 221 -6.32 5.93 11.43
CA SER A 221 -6.37 5.03 10.27
C SER A 221 -7.29 5.53 9.16
N ILE A 222 -8.46 6.04 9.55
CA ILE A 222 -9.48 6.55 8.63
C ILE A 222 -8.95 7.81 7.96
N LEU A 223 -8.49 8.79 8.74
CA LEU A 223 -7.89 10.03 8.22
C LEU A 223 -6.69 9.73 7.32
N PHE A 224 -5.84 8.79 7.72
CA PHE A 224 -4.73 8.34 6.89
C PHE A 224 -5.20 7.71 5.58
N GLY A 225 -6.30 6.95 5.57
CA GLY A 225 -6.88 6.41 4.33
C GLY A 225 -7.30 7.49 3.33
N TYR A 226 -7.96 8.55 3.80
CA TYR A 226 -8.28 9.73 2.99
C TYR A 226 -7.00 10.44 2.51
N PHE A 227 -6.05 10.68 3.42
CA PHE A 227 -4.76 11.31 3.10
C PHE A 227 -3.93 10.50 2.08
N HIS A 228 -3.93 9.18 2.22
CA HIS A 228 -3.20 8.26 1.33
C HIS A 228 -3.74 8.31 -0.11
N GLY A 229 -4.98 8.77 -0.33
CA GLY A 229 -5.48 9.08 -1.67
C GLY A 229 -4.68 10.20 -2.35
N PHE A 230 -4.24 11.22 -1.61
CA PHE A 230 -3.37 12.26 -2.15
C PHE A 230 -1.95 11.72 -2.41
N ILE A 231 -1.43 10.82 -1.57
CA ILE A 231 -0.18 10.11 -1.83
C ILE A 231 -0.27 9.34 -3.16
N LYS A 232 -1.40 8.67 -3.44
CA LYS A 232 -1.65 7.97 -4.71
C LYS A 232 -1.61 8.89 -5.92
N LEU A 233 -2.24 10.05 -5.84
CA LEU A 233 -2.19 11.04 -6.92
C LEU A 233 -0.79 11.61 -7.10
N TYR A 234 -0.12 11.98 -6.01
CA TYR A 234 1.26 12.47 -6.08
C TYR A 234 2.20 11.42 -6.70
N ALA A 235 2.08 10.16 -6.29
CA ALA A 235 2.84 9.05 -6.86
C ALA A 235 2.58 8.87 -8.36
N LEU A 236 1.32 8.99 -8.82
CA LEU A 236 0.93 8.91 -10.23
C LEU A 236 1.60 10.00 -11.08
N PHE A 237 1.69 11.22 -10.57
CA PHE A 237 2.37 12.32 -11.28
C PHE A 237 3.90 12.29 -11.14
N THR A 238 4.44 11.40 -10.30
CA THR A 238 5.89 11.27 -10.05
C THR A 238 6.42 9.89 -10.39
N LEU A 239 5.76 9.17 -11.31
CA LEU A 239 6.18 7.83 -11.75
C LEU A 239 7.53 7.81 -12.47
N SER A 240 8.04 8.96 -12.92
CA SER A 240 9.40 9.08 -13.45
C SER A 240 10.50 9.00 -12.38
N GLN A 241 10.17 9.17 -11.09
CA GLN A 241 11.16 9.05 -10.02
C GLN A 241 11.47 7.59 -9.73
N THR A 242 12.61 7.11 -10.21
CA THR A 242 13.04 5.70 -10.12
C THR A 242 13.96 5.41 -8.93
N SER A 243 14.37 6.42 -8.17
CA SER A 243 15.26 6.25 -7.01
C SER A 243 14.54 5.74 -5.75
N TRP A 244 15.30 5.00 -4.95
CA TRP A 244 14.88 4.55 -3.62
C TRP A 244 15.24 5.64 -2.62
N GLY A 245 14.48 6.74 -2.60
CA GLY A 245 14.79 7.97 -1.84
C GLY A 245 14.98 7.87 -0.31
N SER A 246 15.15 6.67 0.26
CA SER A 246 15.46 6.41 1.67
C SER A 246 16.91 5.95 1.93
N ARG A 247 17.75 5.73 0.90
CA ARG A 247 19.16 5.37 1.07
C ARG A 247 20.06 6.49 0.57
N ALA A 248 20.99 6.94 1.41
CA ALA A 248 21.97 7.98 1.06
C ALA A 248 22.95 7.51 -0.03
N ASP A 249 23.08 6.20 -0.23
CA ASP A 249 24.15 5.60 -1.03
C ASP A 249 23.69 5.13 -2.43
N ASP A 250 22.40 5.27 -2.78
CA ASP A 250 21.81 4.63 -3.99
C ASP A 250 21.77 5.53 -5.25
N ASP A 251 22.32 6.75 -5.21
CA ASP A 251 22.06 7.78 -6.24
C ASP A 251 23.30 8.32 -6.99
N HIS A 252 24.46 7.66 -6.93
CA HIS A 252 25.60 8.05 -7.80
C HIS A 252 25.48 7.56 -9.26
N ASN A 253 24.61 6.58 -9.55
CA ASN A 253 24.49 5.96 -10.88
C ASN A 253 23.27 6.42 -11.69
N ASN A 254 22.43 7.32 -11.15
CA ASN A 254 21.25 7.83 -11.86
C ASN A 254 21.63 8.58 -13.14
N ASN A 255 22.71 9.36 -13.11
CA ASN A 255 23.18 10.15 -14.26
C ASN A 255 23.59 9.28 -15.45
N LEU A 256 24.07 8.05 -15.18
CA LEU A 256 24.47 7.09 -16.22
C LEU A 256 23.27 6.33 -16.79
N ARG A 257 22.20 6.14 -16.00
CA ARG A 257 20.96 5.48 -16.45
C ARG A 257 20.06 6.41 -17.26
N THR A 258 20.03 7.71 -16.95
CA THR A 258 19.31 8.70 -17.75
C THR A 258 19.95 8.92 -19.12
N ALA A 259 21.29 8.82 -19.22
CA ALA A 259 22.01 9.06 -20.48
C ALA A 259 21.82 7.98 -21.56
N ASN A 260 21.53 6.73 -21.18
CA ASN A 260 21.34 5.63 -22.14
C ASN A 260 19.94 5.58 -22.76
N ALA A 261 18.97 6.32 -22.20
CA ALA A 261 17.63 6.42 -22.75
C ALA A 261 17.51 7.46 -23.87
N GLU A 262 18.47 8.37 -23.99
CA GLU A 262 18.51 9.45 -24.99
C GLU A 262 19.41 9.12 -26.19
N ARG A 263 19.97 7.90 -26.26
CA ARG A 263 20.92 7.47 -27.31
C ARG A 263 20.51 6.21 -28.08
N GLY A 264 19.26 5.80 -28.01
CA GLY A 264 18.68 4.73 -28.83
C GLY A 264 17.32 5.14 -29.36
#